data_AF-A0A327KST0-F1
#
_entry.id   AF-A0A327KST0-F1
#
_cell.length_a   1.000
_cell.length_b   1.000
_cell.length_c   1.000
_cell.angle_alpha   90.00
_cell.angle_beta   90.00
_cell.angle_gamma   90.00
#
_symmetry.space_group_name_H-M   'P 1'
#
loop_
_entity.id
_entity.type
_entity.pdbx_description
1 polymer ?
#
loop_
_entity_poly.entity_id
_entity_poly.type
_entity_poly.pdbx_seq_one_letter_code
_entity_poly.pdbx_strand_id
1 'polypeptide(L)'
;MRSAIERGARQGLKDPDSARFGDMKASTGKEGLVNVCGWLNAKNSYGGYTGMGPFTGQLAGETFVLLGSGTFDSIGGRAVLEICRTRYGLPLD
;
A
#
# COMPACT_ATOMS: atom_id res chain seq x y z
N MET A 1 7.63 12.11 4.87
CA MET A 1 6.41 11.46 4.34
C MET A 1 6.64 10.01 3.93
N ARG A 2 7.48 9.73 2.91
CA ARG A 2 7.76 8.36 2.44
C ARG A 2 8.15 7.38 3.55
N SER A 3 9.07 7.79 4.44
CA SER A 3 9.51 6.96 5.57
C SER A 3 8.40 6.59 6.55
N ALA A 4 7.43 7.48 6.80
CA ALA A 4 6.29 7.20 7.66
C ALA A 4 5.34 6.16 7.03
N ILE A 5 5.11 6.28 5.72
CA ILE A 5 4.31 5.33 4.94
C ILE A 5 4.96 3.95 4.97
N GLU A 6 6.27 3.87 4.67
CA GLU A 6 6.98 2.59 4.66
C GLU A 6 6.98 1.94 6.05
N ARG A 7 7.21 2.71 7.12
CA ARG A 7 7.13 2.18 8.50
C ARG A 7 5.74 1.63 8.82
N GLY A 8 4.67 2.41 8.57
CA GLY A 8 3.31 1.97 8.87
C GLY A 8 2.87 0.80 8.00
N ALA A 9 3.26 0.78 6.73
CA ALA A 9 2.97 -0.33 5.84
C ALA A 9 3.64 -1.62 6.32
N ARG A 10 4.91 -1.56 6.74
CA ARG A 10 5.65 -2.70 7.31
C ARG A 10 4.93 -3.32 8.51
N GLN A 11 4.36 -2.49 9.39
CA GLN A 11 3.63 -2.96 10.58
C GLN A 11 2.37 -3.78 10.23
N GLY A 12 1.79 -3.60 9.03
CA GLY A 12 0.65 -4.37 8.56
C GLY A 12 1.00 -5.69 7.88
N LEU A 13 2.29 -6.02 7.72
CA LEU A 13 2.76 -7.21 7.01
C LEU A 13 3.04 -8.39 7.95
N LYS A 14 3.05 -9.60 7.39
CA LYS A 14 3.45 -10.82 8.12
C LYS A 14 4.94 -10.83 8.46
N ASP A 15 5.77 -10.35 7.55
CA ASP A 15 7.21 -10.15 7.73
C ASP A 15 7.53 -8.67 7.42
N PRO A 16 7.55 -7.80 8.45
CA PRO A 16 7.79 -6.36 8.31
C PRO A 16 9.13 -6.01 7.64
N ASP A 17 10.17 -6.80 7.88
CA ASP A 17 11.52 -6.52 7.38
C ASP A 17 11.66 -6.88 5.90
N SER A 18 10.84 -7.83 5.42
CA SER A 18 10.85 -8.27 4.02
C SER A 18 10.37 -7.24 3.00
N ALA A 19 9.71 -6.17 3.43
CA ALA A 19 8.99 -5.25 2.54
C ALA A 19 9.94 -4.54 1.57
N ARG A 20 9.59 -4.61 0.29
CA ARG A 20 10.24 -3.91 -0.82
C ARG A 20 9.20 -3.00 -1.46
N PHE A 21 9.41 -1.69 -1.39
CA PHE A 21 8.49 -0.70 -1.93
C PHE A 21 8.91 -0.25 -3.32
N GLY A 22 7.95 -0.12 -4.22
CA GLY A 22 8.12 0.48 -5.53
C GLY A 22 7.64 1.93 -5.56
N ASP A 23 7.02 2.32 -6.67
CA ASP A 23 6.43 3.64 -6.84
C ASP A 23 5.22 3.84 -5.92
N MET A 24 5.08 5.08 -5.47
CA MET A 24 3.98 5.52 -4.61
C MET A 24 3.43 6.83 -5.15
N LYS A 25 2.10 6.93 -5.15
CA LYS A 25 1.34 8.13 -5.48
C LYS A 25 0.50 8.51 -4.26
N ALA A 26 0.24 9.81 -4.09
CA ALA A 26 -0.52 10.31 -2.96
C ALA A 26 -1.49 11.41 -3.38
N SER A 27 -2.64 11.48 -2.73
CA SER A 27 -3.62 12.56 -2.90
C SER A 27 -4.17 13.01 -1.55
N THR A 28 -4.51 14.28 -1.44
CA THR A 28 -5.19 14.82 -0.27
C THR A 28 -6.62 14.30 -0.25
N GLY A 29 -6.94 13.54 0.79
CA GLY A 29 -8.28 13.06 1.12
C GLY A 29 -9.07 14.06 1.95
N LYS A 30 -10.21 13.59 2.48
CA LYS A 30 -11.05 14.37 3.38
C LYS A 30 -10.34 14.61 4.71
N GLU A 31 -10.68 15.72 5.37
CA GLU A 31 -10.26 16.00 6.75
C GLU A 31 -8.73 16.03 6.95
N GLY A 32 -7.97 16.36 5.89
CA GLY A 32 -6.51 16.45 5.95
C GLY A 32 -5.77 15.11 5.92
N LEU A 33 -6.48 13.99 5.75
CA LEU A 33 -5.87 12.67 5.53
C LEU A 33 -5.21 12.63 4.15
N VAL A 34 -4.05 11.99 4.04
CA VAL A 34 -3.41 11.74 2.74
C VAL A 34 -3.65 10.29 2.35
N ASN A 35 -4.35 10.06 1.24
CA ASN A 35 -4.47 8.72 0.67
C ASN A 35 -3.19 8.39 -0.08
N VAL A 36 -2.69 7.17 0.10
CA VAL A 36 -1.49 6.70 -0.57
C VAL A 36 -1.78 5.38 -1.24
N CYS A 37 -1.37 5.28 -2.50
CA CYS A 37 -1.36 4.06 -3.28
C CYS A 37 0.05 3.77 -3.76
N GLY A 38 0.43 2.51 -3.87
CA GLY A 38 1.72 2.16 -4.44
C GLY A 38 1.93 0.67 -4.60
N TRP A 39 3.17 0.32 -4.88
CA TRP A 39 3.62 -1.05 -5.06
C TRP A 39 4.42 -1.53 -3.86
N LEU A 40 4.11 -2.72 -3.34
CA LEU A 40 4.95 -3.40 -2.36
C LEU A 40 5.04 -4.90 -2.65
N ASN A 41 6.17 -5.49 -2.31
CA ASN A 41 6.36 -6.92 -2.28
C ASN A 41 6.86 -7.33 -0.89
N ALA A 42 6.23 -8.34 -0.30
CA ALA A 42 6.53 -8.83 1.04
C ALA A 42 6.43 -10.35 1.07
N LYS A 43 7.12 -10.97 2.03
CA LYS A 43 7.04 -12.41 2.22
C LYS A 43 5.69 -12.80 2.84
N ASN A 44 5.14 -13.91 2.37
CA ASN A 44 3.97 -14.54 2.99
C ASN A 44 4.36 -15.32 4.25
N SER A 45 3.38 -15.97 4.90
CA SER A 45 3.60 -16.78 6.11
C SER A 45 4.54 -17.99 5.92
N TYR A 46 4.85 -18.37 4.67
CA TYR A 46 5.79 -19.44 4.33
C TYR A 46 7.20 -18.89 4.01
N GLY A 47 7.42 -17.58 4.16
CA GLY A 47 8.71 -16.92 3.94
C GLY A 47 9.06 -16.62 2.48
N GLY A 48 8.12 -16.86 1.55
CA GLY A 48 8.30 -16.65 0.11
C GLY A 48 7.71 -15.32 -0.38
N TYR A 49 8.38 -14.68 -1.33
CA TYR A 49 7.81 -13.57 -2.10
C TYR A 49 6.83 -14.09 -3.15
N THR A 50 5.67 -13.46 -3.26
CA THR A 50 4.60 -13.86 -4.20
C THR A 50 4.42 -12.89 -5.37
N GLY A 51 5.37 -11.96 -5.54
CA GLY A 51 5.34 -10.94 -6.59
C GLY A 51 4.92 -9.56 -6.10
N MET A 52 5.17 -8.54 -6.92
CA MET A 52 4.80 -7.16 -6.61
C MET A 52 3.28 -7.02 -6.58
N GLY A 53 2.78 -6.32 -5.57
CA GLY A 53 1.36 -6.17 -5.31
C GLY A 53 0.99 -4.72 -5.02
N PRO A 54 -0.23 -4.29 -5.40
CA PRO A 54 -0.69 -2.97 -5.06
C PRO A 54 -1.01 -2.89 -3.56
N PHE A 55 -0.77 -1.74 -2.96
CA PHE A 55 -1.22 -1.42 -1.62
C PHE A 55 -1.89 -0.05 -1.58
N THR A 56 -2.74 0.14 -0.58
CA THR A 56 -3.34 1.42 -0.26
C THR A 56 -3.39 1.65 1.24
N GLY A 57 -3.29 2.92 1.65
CA GLY A 57 -3.48 3.32 3.03
C GLY A 57 -3.68 4.82 3.20
N GLN A 58 -3.75 5.25 4.44
CA GLN A 58 -3.93 6.66 4.80
C GLN A 58 -2.87 7.13 5.77
N LEU A 59 -2.36 8.33 5.56
CA LEU A 59 -1.45 9.03 6.45
C LEU A 59 -2.21 10.16 7.15
N ALA A 60 -2.15 10.17 8.48
CA ALA A 60 -2.62 11.25 9.34
C ALA A 60 -1.41 11.77 10.15
N GLY A 61 -0.92 12.96 9.82
CA GLY A 61 0.33 13.48 10.38
C GLY A 61 1.51 12.56 10.02
N GLU A 62 2.07 11.88 11.02
CA GLU A 62 3.19 10.93 10.85
C GLU A 62 2.76 9.45 10.95
N THR A 63 1.48 9.18 11.17
CA THR A 63 0.96 7.83 11.34
C THR A 63 0.33 7.34 10.05
N PHE A 64 0.89 6.27 9.49
CA PHE A 64 0.34 5.61 8.31
C PHE A 64 -0.34 4.29 8.69
N VAL A 65 -1.55 4.08 8.17
CA VAL A 65 -2.29 2.84 8.33
C VAL A 65 -2.43 2.16 6.97
N LEU A 66 -1.95 0.92 6.88
CA LEU A 66 -2.19 0.05 5.74
C LEU A 66 -3.65 -0.40 5.74
N LEU A 67 -4.40 -0.02 4.72
CA LEU A 67 -5.83 -0.36 4.61
C LEU A 67 -6.07 -1.58 3.72
N GLY A 68 -5.21 -1.81 2.74
CA GLY A 68 -5.31 -2.96 1.86
C GLY A 68 -4.01 -3.23 1.11
N SER A 69 -3.71 -4.50 0.89
CA SER A 69 -2.66 -4.96 -0.01
C SER A 69 -3.05 -6.33 -0.58
N GLY A 70 -2.46 -6.71 -1.71
CA GLY A 70 -2.66 -8.03 -2.31
C GLY A 70 -1.68 -8.27 -3.44
N THR A 71 -1.64 -9.47 -4.02
CA THR A 71 -0.88 -9.70 -5.26
C THR A 71 -1.61 -9.09 -6.45
N PHE A 72 -0.89 -8.64 -7.46
CA PHE A 72 -1.46 -7.92 -8.62
C PHE A 72 -2.65 -8.62 -9.29
N ASP A 73 -2.57 -9.94 -9.44
CA ASP A 73 -3.57 -10.79 -10.11
C ASP A 73 -4.72 -11.24 -9.21
N SER A 74 -4.56 -11.15 -7.88
CA SER A 74 -5.58 -11.55 -6.93
C SER A 74 -6.80 -10.61 -6.98
N ILE A 75 -7.96 -11.13 -6.60
CA ILE A 75 -9.19 -10.32 -6.44
C ILE A 75 -8.93 -9.14 -5.48
N GLY A 76 -8.20 -9.38 -4.39
CA GLY A 76 -7.81 -8.35 -3.44
C GLY A 76 -6.92 -7.28 -4.06
N GLY A 77 -5.89 -7.65 -4.81
CA GLY A 77 -5.01 -6.70 -5.49
C GLY A 77 -5.75 -5.87 -6.54
N ARG A 78 -6.60 -6.50 -7.34
CA ARG A 78 -7.45 -5.79 -8.31
C ARG A 78 -8.42 -4.82 -7.63
N ALA A 79 -8.97 -5.18 -6.47
CA ALA A 79 -9.80 -4.26 -5.69
C ALA A 79 -9.00 -3.05 -5.19
N VAL A 80 -7.75 -3.25 -4.76
CA VAL A 80 -6.86 -2.14 -4.37
C VAL A 80 -6.57 -1.22 -5.56
N LEU A 81 -6.25 -1.78 -6.74
CA LEU A 81 -6.06 -0.98 -7.97
C LEU A 81 -7.30 -0.15 -8.30
N GLU A 82 -8.49 -0.75 -8.16
CA GLU A 82 -9.76 -0.07 -8.42
C GLU A 82 -9.99 1.10 -7.47
N ILE A 83 -9.74 0.88 -6.17
CA ILE A 83 -9.87 1.92 -5.14
C ILE A 83 -8.89 3.07 -5.44
N CYS A 84 -7.64 2.74 -5.74
CA CYS A 84 -6.62 3.73 -6.08
C CYS A 84 -7.04 4.59 -7.27
N ARG A 85 -7.49 3.95 -8.36
CA ARG A 85 -7.91 4.64 -9.58
C ARG A 85 -9.17 5.47 -9.38
N THR A 86 -10.24 4.86 -8.86
CA THR A 86 -11.58 5.47 -8.89
C THR A 86 -11.90 6.32 -7.68
N ARG A 87 -11.40 5.94 -6.49
CA ARG A 87 -11.72 6.63 -5.24
C ARG A 87 -10.70 7.71 -4.91
N TYR A 88 -9.42 7.47 -5.22
CA TYR A 88 -8.34 8.38 -4.86
C TYR A 88 -7.78 9.19 -6.03
N GLY A 89 -8.12 8.83 -7.27
CA GLY A 89 -7.57 9.48 -8.47
C GLY A 89 -6.09 9.17 -8.69
N LEU A 90 -5.62 8.03 -8.18
CA LEU A 90 -4.22 7.59 -8.17
C LEU A 90 -4.08 6.27 -8.94
N PRO A 91 -4.21 6.25 -10.28
CA PRO A 91 -3.94 5.04 -11.04
C PRO A 91 -2.50 4.58 -10.80
N LEU A 92 -2.31 3.29 -10.57
CA LEU A 92 -0.98 2.66 -10.52
C LEU A 92 -0.73 2.05 -11.90
N ASP A 93 0.41 2.40 -12.48
CA ASP A 93 0.82 2.07 -13.84
C ASP A 93 1.70 0.81 -13.84
#